data_AF-A0A6F8T2Y9-F1
#
_entry.id   AF-A0A6F8T2Y9-F1
#
_cell.length_a   1.000
_cell.length_b   1.000
_cell.length_c   1.000
_cell.angle_alpha   90.00
_cell.angle_beta   90.00
_cell.angle_gamma   90.00
#
_symmetry.space_group_name_H-M   'P 1'
#
loop_
_entity.id
_entity.type
_entity.pdbx_description
1 polymer ?
#
loop_
_entity_poly.entity_id
_entity_poly.type
_entity_poly.pdbx_seq_one_letter_code
_entity_poly.pdbx_strand_id
1 'polypeptide(L)'
;MSHILLLLLAVTHSGLSLPPMEFMQEKLFNIAKNVINEIPSITMPLNEIKGMLHQQAPDLNGLVINKVLTTLKCAVEYNVEHNNILTIIDYSLPSNEKRLWVFDLRDKKLLFYTYVSHGITSGTLATNYFSNKYNSKATSLGVYKTEKAYYGREGLSLRLGGLDANFNDNASGRAIVMHGGWYVDEQFIKRYGRPGRSWGCPALPLSLYQPIINTIKDNSLLVAYYPSDAWFVKSKFLNCGNVQEASHSMTVLKEPEKAKGNSEQREDVLFANISKTMKHADDNPIVVMSADNYERIFHTQAPLGRMLRRQINDMEYIALSNAEFHTLAVHSNSQDNENLNAVHFVVPVIIKDRGYYETQMKILDMGKIKDIRFNADLSQAEPVTHYSVIFETKPAVNLKATNRFIRWLGL
;
A
#
# COMPACT_ATOMS: atom_id res chain seq x y z
N MET A 1 52.43 23.63 -44.54
CA MET A 1 52.27 22.27 -43.99
C MET A 1 51.00 22.31 -43.15
N SER A 2 49.86 21.67 -43.42
CA SER A 2 49.48 20.55 -44.27
C SER A 2 48.04 20.78 -44.79
N HIS A 3 47.69 20.12 -45.88
CA HIS A 3 46.45 20.15 -46.69
C HIS A 3 45.16 19.88 -45.87
N ILE A 4 43.94 20.21 -46.32
CA ILE A 4 43.19 19.50 -47.38
C ILE A 4 41.94 20.29 -47.81
N LEU A 5 41.75 20.32 -49.12
CA LEU A 5 40.62 20.79 -49.93
C LEU A 5 39.45 19.79 -49.85
N LEU A 6 38.21 20.24 -49.59
CA LEU A 6 37.01 19.40 -49.75
C LEU A 6 36.18 19.87 -50.95
N LEU A 7 36.05 18.97 -51.93
CA LEU A 7 35.20 19.09 -53.11
C LEU A 7 33.72 18.90 -52.76
N LEU A 8 32.89 19.72 -53.40
CA LEU A 8 31.44 19.53 -53.57
C LEU A 8 31.16 18.34 -54.50
N LEU A 9 30.27 17.44 -54.08
CA LEU A 9 29.55 16.52 -54.96
C LEU A 9 28.11 16.39 -54.48
N ALA A 10 27.20 16.92 -55.30
CA ALA A 10 25.77 16.69 -55.20
C ALA A 10 25.44 15.27 -55.68
N VAL A 11 24.57 14.56 -54.95
CA VAL A 11 23.93 13.34 -55.45
C VAL A 11 22.44 13.41 -55.16
N THR A 12 21.69 13.27 -56.24
CA THR A 12 20.23 13.31 -56.38
C THR A 12 19.55 12.07 -55.81
N HIS A 13 18.29 12.25 -55.40
CA HIS A 13 17.37 11.20 -54.96
C HIS A 13 17.18 10.08 -55.98
N SER A 14 17.21 8.84 -55.50
CA SER A 14 16.59 7.69 -56.15
C SER A 14 15.82 6.89 -55.10
N GLY A 15 14.52 6.74 -55.35
CA GLY A 15 13.53 6.21 -54.42
C GLY A 15 13.65 4.70 -54.17
N LEU A 16 13.23 4.31 -52.98
CA LEU A 16 12.83 2.95 -52.61
C LEU A 16 11.38 3.04 -52.13
N SER A 17 10.45 2.43 -52.85
CA SER A 17 9.04 2.37 -52.47
C SER A 17 8.85 1.37 -51.35
N LEU A 18 8.23 1.79 -50.26
CA LEU A 18 7.70 0.90 -49.22
C LEU A 18 6.51 0.09 -49.79
N PRO A 19 6.32 -1.18 -49.38
CA PRO A 19 5.19 -1.97 -49.83
C PRO A 19 3.87 -1.43 -49.23
N PRO A 20 2.71 -1.69 -49.86
CA PRO A 20 1.44 -1.17 -49.40
C PRO A 20 1.01 -1.80 -48.08
N MET A 21 0.38 -0.99 -47.25
CA MET A 21 -0.05 -1.27 -45.86
C MET A 21 -1.15 -2.34 -45.73
N GLU A 22 -1.62 -2.94 -46.84
CA GLU A 22 -2.70 -3.94 -46.85
C GLU A 22 -2.24 -5.35 -46.44
N PHE A 23 -1.01 -5.75 -46.78
CA PHE A 23 -0.53 -7.12 -46.50
C PHE A 23 -0.20 -7.37 -45.02
N MET A 24 -0.03 -6.29 -44.24
CA MET A 24 0.19 -6.36 -42.78
C MET A 24 -1.12 -6.49 -42.00
N GLN A 25 -2.23 -5.99 -42.55
CA GLN A 25 -3.53 -6.00 -41.87
C GLN A 25 -4.17 -7.39 -41.87
N GLU A 26 -4.12 -8.15 -42.96
CA GLU A 26 -4.64 -9.54 -42.99
C GLU A 26 -3.85 -10.47 -42.06
N LYS A 27 -2.53 -10.29 -41.96
CA LYS A 27 -1.68 -11.12 -41.09
C LYS A 27 -1.95 -10.81 -39.60
N LEU A 28 -2.14 -9.54 -39.27
CA LEU A 28 -2.53 -9.11 -37.91
C LEU A 28 -3.96 -9.52 -37.55
N PHE A 29 -4.90 -9.51 -38.51
CA PHE A 29 -6.29 -9.90 -38.28
C PHE A 29 -6.46 -11.42 -38.13
N ASN A 30 -5.67 -12.23 -38.86
CA ASN A 30 -5.64 -13.69 -38.71
C ASN A 30 -4.90 -14.14 -37.45
N ILE A 31 -3.89 -13.39 -36.99
CA ILE A 31 -3.27 -13.61 -35.66
C ILE A 31 -4.26 -13.25 -34.54
N ALA A 32 -5.02 -12.16 -34.68
CA ALA A 32 -6.00 -11.74 -33.67
C ALA A 32 -7.20 -12.69 -33.55
N LYS A 33 -7.66 -13.32 -34.65
CA LYS A 33 -8.74 -14.32 -34.61
C LYS A 33 -8.34 -15.63 -33.92
N ASN A 34 -7.06 -16.00 -33.96
CA ASN A 34 -6.54 -17.20 -33.28
C ASN A 34 -6.06 -16.93 -31.84
N VAL A 35 -6.21 -15.71 -31.34
CA VAL A 35 -6.00 -15.33 -29.92
C VAL A 35 -7.34 -14.89 -29.32
N ILE A 36 -8.41 -15.62 -29.62
CA ILE A 36 -9.49 -15.78 -28.66
C ILE A 36 -9.01 -16.92 -27.77
N ASN A 37 -8.18 -16.57 -26.77
CA ASN A 37 -7.74 -17.49 -25.74
C ASN A 37 -8.99 -17.99 -25.02
N GLU A 38 -9.42 -19.20 -25.34
CA GLU A 38 -10.15 -20.02 -24.38
C GLU A 38 -9.29 -20.02 -23.11
N ILE A 39 -9.77 -19.37 -22.05
CA ILE A 39 -9.13 -19.46 -20.74
C ILE A 39 -9.26 -20.93 -20.34
N PRO A 40 -8.18 -21.72 -20.30
CA PRO A 40 -8.31 -23.14 -20.02
C PRO A 40 -8.82 -23.27 -18.59
N SER A 41 -10.03 -23.83 -18.44
CA SER A 41 -10.55 -24.27 -17.15
C SER A 41 -9.49 -25.13 -16.46
N ILE A 42 -9.28 -24.97 -15.15
CA ILE A 42 -8.38 -25.85 -14.38
C ILE A 42 -8.76 -27.31 -14.66
N THR A 43 -7.91 -28.00 -15.43
CA THR A 43 -8.08 -29.42 -15.77
C THR A 43 -7.40 -30.35 -14.75
N MET A 44 -6.70 -29.77 -13.77
CA MET A 44 -5.96 -30.54 -12.77
C MET A 44 -6.88 -31.03 -11.64
N PRO A 45 -6.88 -32.35 -11.33
CA PRO A 45 -7.58 -32.89 -10.17
C PRO A 45 -7.15 -32.22 -8.85
N LEU A 46 -8.09 -31.99 -7.93
CA LEU A 46 -7.82 -31.32 -6.65
C LEU A 46 -6.74 -32.01 -5.80
N ASN A 47 -6.63 -33.35 -5.88
CA ASN A 47 -5.59 -34.10 -5.17
C ASN A 47 -4.18 -33.79 -5.70
N GLU A 48 -4.06 -33.53 -7.01
CA GLU A 48 -2.80 -33.16 -7.63
C GLU A 48 -2.42 -31.72 -7.27
N ILE A 49 -3.39 -30.80 -7.28
CA ILE A 49 -3.20 -29.43 -6.77
C ILE A 49 -2.75 -29.47 -5.30
N LYS A 50 -3.39 -30.30 -4.46
CA LYS A 50 -3.00 -30.48 -3.05
C LYS A 50 -1.53 -30.89 -2.90
N GLY A 51 -1.12 -31.93 -3.63
CA GLY A 51 0.25 -32.43 -3.60
C GLY A 51 1.26 -31.36 -4.05
N MET A 52 0.93 -30.65 -5.13
CA MET A 52 1.74 -29.57 -5.67
C MET A 52 1.89 -28.40 -4.67
N LEU A 53 0.80 -27.97 -4.02
CA LEU A 53 0.86 -26.91 -3.01
C LEU A 53 1.74 -27.31 -1.82
N HIS A 54 1.60 -28.53 -1.31
CA HIS A 54 2.47 -29.03 -0.22
C HIS A 54 3.95 -29.11 -0.63
N GLN A 55 4.22 -29.54 -1.87
CA GLN A 55 5.59 -29.66 -2.36
C GLN A 55 6.25 -28.29 -2.60
N GLN A 56 5.52 -27.36 -3.21
CA GLN A 56 6.04 -26.06 -3.65
C GLN A 56 6.05 -25.02 -2.52
N ALA A 57 5.19 -25.16 -1.50
CA ALA A 57 5.13 -24.28 -0.35
C ALA A 57 4.99 -25.08 0.95
N PRO A 58 6.08 -25.70 1.45
CA PRO A 58 6.06 -26.47 2.70
C PRO A 58 5.59 -25.66 3.92
N ASP A 59 5.82 -24.35 3.90
CA ASP A 59 5.41 -23.42 4.96
C ASP A 59 3.91 -23.05 4.91
N LEU A 60 3.20 -23.38 3.82
CA LEU A 60 1.78 -23.09 3.70
C LEU A 60 0.97 -24.11 4.52
N ASN A 61 0.24 -23.61 5.52
CA ASN A 61 -0.50 -24.45 6.46
C ASN A 61 -1.53 -25.35 5.74
N GLY A 62 -1.55 -26.65 6.09
CA GLY A 62 -2.46 -27.63 5.49
C GLY A 62 -3.95 -27.30 5.63
N LEU A 63 -4.35 -26.59 6.69
CA LEU A 63 -5.72 -26.09 6.85
C LEU A 63 -6.07 -25.02 5.82
N VAL A 64 -5.11 -24.14 5.49
CA VAL A 64 -5.26 -23.13 4.42
C VAL A 64 -5.40 -23.84 3.08
N ILE A 65 -4.51 -24.80 2.80
CA ILE A 65 -4.56 -25.63 1.58
C ILE A 65 -5.94 -26.29 1.44
N ASN A 66 -6.46 -26.90 2.50
CA ASN A 66 -7.78 -27.53 2.46
C ASN A 66 -8.90 -26.52 2.12
N LYS A 67 -8.90 -25.31 2.70
CA LYS A 67 -9.89 -24.28 2.38
C LYS A 67 -9.75 -23.73 0.95
N VAL A 68 -8.52 -23.62 0.45
CA VAL A 68 -8.23 -23.24 -0.92
C VAL A 68 -8.75 -24.31 -1.90
N LEU A 69 -8.54 -25.59 -1.62
CA LEU A 69 -9.06 -26.68 -2.45
C LEU A 69 -10.59 -26.70 -2.46
N THR A 70 -11.25 -26.47 -1.32
CA THR A 70 -12.71 -26.29 -1.28
C THR A 70 -13.14 -25.09 -2.12
N THR A 71 -12.42 -23.97 -2.03
CA THR A 71 -12.68 -22.78 -2.85
C THR A 71 -12.60 -23.09 -4.34
N LEU A 72 -11.57 -23.79 -4.79
CA LEU A 72 -11.41 -24.20 -6.19
C LEU A 72 -12.53 -25.15 -6.63
N LYS A 73 -12.91 -26.12 -5.80
CA LYS A 73 -14.07 -26.99 -6.06
C LYS A 73 -15.34 -26.15 -6.30
N CYS A 74 -15.62 -25.21 -5.40
CA CYS A 74 -16.83 -24.39 -5.49
C CYS A 74 -16.77 -23.40 -6.66
N ALA A 75 -15.59 -22.88 -7.01
CA ALA A 75 -15.40 -22.06 -8.20
C ALA A 75 -15.79 -22.83 -9.48
N VAL A 76 -15.39 -24.10 -9.59
CA VAL A 76 -15.80 -24.99 -10.70
C VAL A 76 -17.32 -25.21 -10.69
N GLU A 77 -17.90 -25.54 -9.53
CA GLU A 77 -19.34 -25.80 -9.40
C GLU A 77 -20.21 -24.58 -9.79
N TYR A 78 -19.73 -23.37 -9.48
CA TYR A 78 -20.40 -22.13 -9.84
C TYR A 78 -19.98 -21.57 -11.22
N ASN A 79 -19.21 -22.30 -12.02
CA ASN A 79 -18.70 -21.87 -13.32
C ASN A 79 -18.01 -20.49 -13.26
N VAL A 80 -17.23 -20.24 -12.22
CA VAL A 80 -16.44 -19.01 -12.11
C VAL A 80 -15.31 -19.08 -13.14
N GLU A 81 -15.37 -18.23 -14.15
CA GLU A 81 -14.30 -18.10 -15.13
C GLU A 81 -13.04 -17.51 -14.48
N HIS A 82 -11.94 -18.25 -14.56
CA HIS A 82 -10.61 -17.82 -14.12
C HIS A 82 -9.50 -18.57 -14.86
N ASN A 83 -8.31 -17.97 -14.92
CA ASN A 83 -7.11 -18.58 -15.47
C ASN A 83 -6.44 -19.56 -14.47
N ASN A 84 -5.27 -20.09 -14.84
CA ASN A 84 -4.51 -21.07 -14.07
C ASN A 84 -3.65 -20.48 -12.94
N ILE A 85 -3.68 -19.15 -12.74
CA ILE A 85 -2.92 -18.48 -11.69
C ILE A 85 -3.75 -18.40 -10.41
N LEU A 86 -3.15 -18.83 -9.30
CA LEU A 86 -3.77 -18.82 -7.98
C LEU A 86 -2.94 -17.99 -7.02
N THR A 87 -3.54 -16.98 -6.42
CA THR A 87 -2.95 -16.22 -5.31
C THR A 87 -3.58 -16.64 -3.98
N ILE A 88 -2.75 -16.87 -2.98
CA ILE A 88 -3.19 -17.17 -1.61
C ILE A 88 -2.57 -16.12 -0.70
N ILE A 89 -3.39 -15.50 0.15
CA ILE A 89 -2.92 -14.66 1.26
C ILE A 89 -3.38 -15.29 2.55
N ASP A 90 -2.45 -15.65 3.43
CA ASP A 90 -2.75 -16.14 4.77
C ASP A 90 -2.64 -15.00 5.79
N TYR A 91 -3.77 -14.38 6.12
CA TYR A 91 -3.81 -13.32 7.12
C TYR A 91 -3.72 -13.82 8.56
N SER A 92 -3.68 -15.14 8.79
CA SER A 92 -3.44 -15.72 10.13
C SER A 92 -1.97 -15.58 10.57
N LEU A 93 -1.05 -15.43 9.60
CA LEU A 93 0.34 -15.09 9.86
C LEU A 93 0.51 -13.59 10.13
N PRO A 94 1.45 -13.21 11.02
CA PRO A 94 1.76 -11.81 11.28
C PRO A 94 2.32 -11.12 10.02
N SER A 95 2.12 -9.81 9.92
CA SER A 95 2.47 -9.07 8.71
C SER A 95 3.97 -8.89 8.47
N ASN A 96 4.81 -9.19 9.46
CA ASN A 96 6.27 -9.24 9.32
C ASN A 96 6.78 -10.60 8.82
N GLU A 97 5.88 -11.52 8.46
CA GLU A 97 6.20 -12.79 7.79
C GLU A 97 5.72 -12.76 6.34
N LYS A 98 6.40 -13.53 5.49
CA LYS A 98 5.94 -13.76 4.12
C LYS A 98 4.67 -14.59 4.19
N ARG A 99 3.59 -14.08 3.60
CA ARG A 99 2.24 -14.64 3.75
C ARG A 99 1.37 -14.50 2.50
N LEU A 100 2.02 -14.20 1.38
CA LEU A 100 1.42 -14.21 0.05
C LEU A 100 2.17 -15.21 -0.81
N TRP A 101 1.42 -16.11 -1.44
CA TRP A 101 1.90 -17.05 -2.43
C TRP A 101 1.17 -16.86 -3.75
N VAL A 102 1.89 -16.98 -4.86
CA VAL A 102 1.31 -17.01 -6.21
C VAL A 102 1.80 -18.26 -6.90
N PHE A 103 0.86 -19.05 -7.42
CA PHE A 103 1.12 -20.33 -8.06
C PHE A 103 0.66 -20.31 -9.52
N ASP A 104 1.42 -20.98 -10.37
CA ASP A 104 0.92 -21.47 -11.66
C ASP A 104 0.45 -22.91 -11.47
N LEU A 105 -0.86 -23.13 -11.55
CA LEU A 105 -1.46 -24.46 -11.36
C LEU A 105 -1.22 -25.38 -12.56
N ARG A 106 -1.05 -24.83 -13.77
CA ARG A 106 -0.78 -25.63 -14.97
C ARG A 106 0.67 -26.10 -14.96
N ASP A 107 1.59 -25.18 -14.69
CA ASP A 107 3.04 -25.43 -14.71
C ASP A 107 3.55 -26.01 -13.37
N LYS A 108 2.65 -26.21 -12.40
CA LYS A 108 2.91 -26.82 -11.09
C LYS A 108 3.99 -26.11 -10.28
N LYS A 109 4.04 -24.78 -10.35
CA LYS A 109 5.15 -23.99 -9.82
C LYS A 109 4.70 -22.88 -8.86
N LEU A 110 5.47 -22.69 -7.79
CA LEU A 110 5.42 -21.45 -7.01
C LEU A 110 6.15 -20.32 -7.77
N LEU A 111 5.43 -19.25 -8.08
CA LEU A 111 5.96 -18.08 -8.79
C LEU A 111 6.48 -17.01 -7.83
N PHE A 112 5.74 -16.74 -6.75
CA PHE A 112 6.08 -15.70 -5.78
C PHE A 112 5.75 -16.14 -4.35
N TYR A 113 6.63 -15.81 -3.41
CA TYR A 113 6.42 -15.96 -1.97
C TYR A 113 6.97 -14.71 -1.25
N THR A 114 6.09 -13.87 -0.72
CA THR A 114 6.48 -12.53 -0.24
C THR A 114 5.56 -11.93 0.83
N TYR A 115 5.92 -10.75 1.31
CA TYR A 115 5.16 -9.93 2.27
C TYR A 115 3.92 -9.30 1.61
N VAL A 116 2.89 -9.07 2.41
CA VAL A 116 1.71 -8.30 2.00
C VAL A 116 1.08 -7.58 3.20
N SER A 117 0.74 -6.31 3.02
CA SER A 117 0.13 -5.48 4.07
C SER A 117 -1.32 -5.87 4.35
N HIS A 118 -1.87 -5.31 5.44
CA HIS A 118 -3.31 -5.33 5.74
C HIS A 118 -3.80 -3.90 6.04
N GLY A 119 -5.11 -3.73 6.21
CA GLY A 119 -5.73 -2.44 6.53
C GLY A 119 -5.40 -1.94 7.93
N ILE A 120 -5.29 -0.62 8.11
CA ILE A 120 -4.89 0.03 9.37
C ILE A 120 -5.80 -0.29 10.57
N THR A 121 -7.06 -0.65 10.33
CA THR A 121 -7.99 -1.05 11.39
C THR A 121 -8.07 -2.56 11.59
N SER A 122 -7.32 -3.34 10.81
CA SER A 122 -7.29 -4.81 10.89
C SER A 122 -6.29 -5.34 11.92
N GLY A 123 -5.50 -4.47 12.54
CA GLY A 123 -4.48 -4.82 13.52
C GLY A 123 -3.22 -3.99 13.36
N THR A 124 -2.20 -4.27 14.18
CA THR A 124 -0.88 -3.63 14.10
C THR A 124 0.12 -4.58 13.45
N LEU A 125 0.38 -5.73 14.10
CA LEU A 125 1.26 -6.77 13.58
C LEU A 125 0.45 -7.95 13.02
N ALA A 126 -0.40 -8.54 13.86
CA ALA A 126 -1.34 -9.60 13.49
C ALA A 126 -2.64 -9.00 12.96
N THR A 127 -3.27 -9.70 12.01
CA THR A 127 -4.58 -9.34 11.47
C THR A 127 -5.66 -9.95 12.37
N ASN A 128 -6.45 -9.13 13.07
CA ASN A 128 -7.46 -9.60 14.03
C ASN A 128 -8.86 -9.04 13.77
N TYR A 129 -9.02 -8.15 12.79
CA TYR A 129 -10.31 -7.58 12.41
C TYR A 129 -10.44 -7.50 10.89
N PHE A 130 -11.60 -7.92 10.37
CA PHE A 130 -11.90 -7.89 8.95
C PHE A 130 -13.24 -7.19 8.74
N SER A 131 -13.39 -6.50 7.62
CA SER A 131 -14.66 -5.86 7.32
C SER A 131 -14.84 -5.63 5.82
N ASN A 132 -16.06 -5.89 5.38
CA ASN A 132 -16.54 -5.58 4.05
C ASN A 132 -17.28 -4.22 3.98
N LYS A 133 -17.32 -3.46 5.07
CA LYS A 133 -18.07 -2.18 5.14
C LYS A 133 -17.30 -1.04 4.47
N TYR A 134 -18.04 -0.11 3.86
CA TYR A 134 -17.48 1.15 3.37
C TYR A 134 -16.77 1.91 4.49
N ASN A 135 -15.65 2.57 4.14
CA ASN A 135 -14.84 3.36 5.06
C ASN A 135 -14.33 2.62 6.32
N SER A 136 -14.42 1.28 6.37
CA SER A 136 -13.90 0.49 7.51
C SER A 136 -12.39 0.63 7.66
N LYS A 137 -11.67 0.85 6.55
CA LYS A 137 -10.20 0.80 6.44
C LYS A 137 -9.58 -0.54 6.85
N ALA A 138 -10.40 -1.59 6.88
CA ALA A 138 -10.02 -2.95 7.20
C ALA A 138 -9.82 -3.79 5.92
N THR A 139 -9.01 -4.83 6.01
CA THR A 139 -8.97 -5.90 5.00
C THR A 139 -10.26 -6.73 5.05
N SER A 140 -10.66 -7.32 3.92
CA SER A 140 -11.79 -8.26 3.81
C SER A 140 -11.31 -9.66 3.40
N LEU A 141 -11.92 -10.70 3.97
CA LEU A 141 -11.65 -12.11 3.67
C LEU A 141 -12.40 -12.56 2.41
N GLY A 142 -12.09 -13.78 1.96
CA GLY A 142 -12.85 -14.47 0.93
C GLY A 142 -12.16 -14.50 -0.42
N VAL A 143 -12.94 -14.81 -1.44
CA VAL A 143 -12.44 -15.08 -2.80
C VAL A 143 -12.61 -13.84 -3.68
N TYR A 144 -11.55 -13.44 -4.35
CA TYR A 144 -11.54 -12.35 -5.31
C TYR A 144 -11.19 -12.89 -6.69
N LYS A 145 -11.71 -12.24 -7.72
CA LYS A 145 -11.22 -12.32 -9.09
C LYS A 145 -10.42 -11.07 -9.41
N THR A 146 -9.24 -11.22 -9.99
CA THR A 146 -8.45 -10.09 -10.44
C THR A 146 -8.98 -9.56 -11.78
N GLU A 147 -9.00 -8.24 -11.93
CA GLU A 147 -9.43 -7.59 -13.17
C GLU A 147 -8.23 -7.06 -13.96
N LYS A 148 -8.43 -6.00 -14.74
CA LYS A 148 -7.37 -5.28 -15.43
C LYS A 148 -6.56 -4.42 -14.47
N ALA A 149 -5.26 -4.38 -14.70
CA ALA A 149 -4.39 -3.40 -14.05
C ALA A 149 -4.61 -2.01 -14.65
N TYR A 150 -4.40 -0.97 -13.85
CA TYR A 150 -4.46 0.43 -14.27
C TYR A 150 -3.39 1.24 -13.53
N TYR A 151 -3.06 2.42 -14.05
CA TYR A 151 -2.19 3.37 -13.36
C TYR A 151 -3.05 4.39 -12.60
N GLY A 152 -2.84 4.47 -11.29
CA GLY A 152 -3.56 5.39 -10.41
C GLY A 152 -2.62 6.08 -9.42
N ARG A 153 -3.19 6.60 -8.33
CA ARG A 153 -2.45 7.36 -7.31
C ARG A 153 -1.32 6.60 -6.61
N GLU A 154 -1.39 5.28 -6.58
CA GLU A 154 -0.34 4.41 -6.02
C GLU A 154 0.50 3.72 -7.14
N GLY A 155 0.51 4.30 -8.35
CA GLY A 155 1.17 3.72 -9.52
C GLY A 155 0.38 2.57 -10.15
N LEU A 156 1.08 1.55 -10.66
CA LEU A 156 0.44 0.35 -11.20
C LEU A 156 -0.36 -0.35 -10.09
N SER A 157 -1.67 -0.46 -10.31
CA SER A 157 -2.64 -1.00 -9.35
C SER A 157 -3.53 -2.02 -10.04
N LEU A 158 -3.94 -3.05 -9.31
CA LEU A 158 -4.81 -4.12 -9.81
C LEU A 158 -6.14 -4.12 -9.07
N ARG A 159 -7.25 -4.00 -9.80
CA ARG A 159 -8.59 -4.09 -9.21
C ARG A 159 -8.89 -5.52 -8.77
N LEU A 160 -9.51 -5.64 -7.59
CA LEU A 160 -9.96 -6.91 -7.03
C LEU A 160 -11.49 -6.93 -6.97
N GLY A 161 -12.10 -7.78 -7.80
CA GLY A 161 -13.54 -8.04 -7.78
C GLY A 161 -13.88 -9.09 -6.73
N GLY A 162 -14.54 -8.69 -5.65
CA GLY A 162 -14.96 -9.61 -4.60
C GLY A 162 -16.10 -10.53 -5.08
N LEU A 163 -15.92 -11.84 -4.94
CA LEU A 163 -16.91 -12.84 -5.36
C LEU A 163 -17.75 -13.37 -4.19
N ASP A 164 -17.28 -13.19 -2.96
CA ASP A 164 -17.81 -13.82 -1.76
C ASP A 164 -18.76 -12.85 -1.03
N ALA A 165 -20.06 -13.14 -1.19
CA ALA A 165 -21.14 -12.27 -0.72
C ALA A 165 -21.04 -12.00 0.79
N ASN A 166 -21.22 -10.75 1.20
CA ASN A 166 -21.04 -10.24 2.56
C ASN A 166 -19.60 -10.21 3.08
N PHE A 167 -18.64 -10.93 2.47
CA PHE A 167 -17.25 -10.98 2.91
C PHE A 167 -16.35 -10.00 2.16
N ASN A 168 -16.51 -9.90 0.84
CA ASN A 168 -15.71 -8.99 0.02
C ASN A 168 -16.44 -8.38 -1.19
N ASP A 169 -17.73 -8.66 -1.38
CA ASP A 169 -18.53 -8.14 -2.50
C ASP A 169 -18.57 -6.60 -2.63
N ASN A 170 -18.22 -5.84 -1.58
CA ASN A 170 -18.07 -4.38 -1.65
C ASN A 170 -16.66 -3.92 -2.06
N ALA A 171 -15.74 -4.82 -2.45
CA ALA A 171 -14.35 -4.48 -2.77
C ALA A 171 -14.23 -3.34 -3.80
N SER A 172 -15.01 -3.40 -4.87
CA SER A 172 -15.02 -2.37 -5.92
C SER A 172 -15.51 -1.01 -5.39
N GLY A 173 -16.63 -0.98 -4.68
CA GLY A 173 -17.15 0.25 -4.07
C GLY A 173 -16.23 0.84 -2.99
N ARG A 174 -15.43 -0.01 -2.35
CA ARG A 174 -14.38 0.38 -1.38
C ARG A 174 -13.05 0.74 -2.04
N ALA A 175 -12.96 0.72 -3.37
CA ALA A 175 -11.75 0.94 -4.14
C ALA A 175 -10.57 0.06 -3.69
N ILE A 176 -10.85 -1.21 -3.34
CA ILE A 176 -9.83 -2.17 -2.93
C ILE A 176 -9.05 -2.64 -4.16
N VAL A 177 -7.74 -2.42 -4.13
CA VAL A 177 -6.80 -2.78 -5.19
C VAL A 177 -5.54 -3.40 -4.59
N MET A 178 -4.83 -4.21 -5.35
CA MET A 178 -3.46 -4.58 -5.03
C MET A 178 -2.50 -3.54 -5.63
N HIS A 179 -1.52 -3.07 -4.86
CA HIS A 179 -0.58 -2.02 -5.29
C HIS A 179 0.79 -2.18 -4.62
N GLY A 180 1.80 -1.40 -5.04
CA GLY A 180 3.10 -1.35 -4.38
C GLY A 180 3.13 -0.41 -3.16
N GLY A 181 3.98 -0.70 -2.18
CA GLY A 181 4.22 0.17 -1.04
C GLY A 181 5.62 -0.04 -0.46
N TRP A 182 6.44 1.01 -0.43
CA TRP A 182 7.81 1.00 0.12
C TRP A 182 7.85 0.51 1.58
N TYR A 183 6.79 0.80 2.34
CA TYR A 183 6.62 0.35 3.72
C TYR A 183 6.33 -1.15 3.86
N VAL A 184 6.33 -1.92 2.78
CA VAL A 184 6.19 -3.39 2.77
C VAL A 184 7.51 -4.07 2.40
N ASP A 185 8.55 -3.31 2.04
CA ASP A 185 9.85 -3.86 1.68
C ASP A 185 10.52 -4.54 2.88
N GLU A 186 11.26 -5.62 2.61
CA GLU A 186 11.88 -6.44 3.65
C GLU A 186 12.84 -5.64 4.56
N GLN A 187 13.56 -4.66 3.99
CA GLN A 187 14.46 -3.79 4.75
C GLN A 187 13.69 -2.90 5.73
N PHE A 188 12.55 -2.35 5.30
CA PHE A 188 11.65 -1.58 6.17
C PHE A 188 11.12 -2.45 7.31
N ILE A 189 10.66 -3.67 6.99
CA ILE A 189 10.14 -4.61 7.99
C ILE A 189 11.24 -5.00 9.00
N LYS A 190 12.48 -5.24 8.55
CA LYS A 190 13.61 -5.53 9.44
C LYS A 190 13.94 -4.35 10.36
N ARG A 191 13.88 -3.12 9.85
CA ARG A 191 14.14 -1.89 10.62
C ARG A 191 13.05 -1.63 11.66
N TYR A 192 11.78 -1.79 11.29
CA TYR A 192 10.64 -1.35 12.11
C TYR A 192 9.84 -2.48 12.76
N GLY A 193 10.25 -3.74 12.55
CA GLY A 193 9.62 -4.94 13.09
C GLY A 193 8.29 -5.33 12.43
N ARG A 194 7.73 -4.49 11.55
CA ARG A 194 6.49 -4.73 10.79
C ARG A 194 6.40 -3.85 9.55
N PRO A 195 5.60 -4.22 8.54
CA PRO A 195 5.29 -3.30 7.44
C PRO A 195 4.33 -2.20 7.89
N GLY A 196 4.22 -1.15 7.08
CA GLY A 196 3.11 -0.22 7.16
C GLY A 196 1.77 -0.83 6.74
N ARG A 197 0.68 -0.12 7.01
CA ARG A 197 -0.70 -0.55 6.80
C ARG A 197 -1.43 0.36 5.82
N SER A 198 -2.15 -0.27 4.90
CA SER A 198 -2.98 0.41 3.91
C SER A 198 -4.34 0.79 4.51
N TRP A 199 -5.29 1.21 3.69
CA TRP A 199 -6.70 1.37 4.10
C TRP A 199 -7.58 0.17 3.70
N GLY A 200 -6.98 -1.02 3.62
CA GLY A 200 -7.65 -2.29 3.33
C GLY A 200 -7.07 -3.03 2.13
N CYS A 201 -6.40 -2.30 1.24
CA CYS A 201 -5.70 -2.83 0.07
C CYS A 201 -4.53 -3.76 0.46
N PRO A 202 -4.34 -4.90 -0.21
CA PRO A 202 -3.08 -5.65 -0.11
C PRO A 202 -1.96 -4.87 -0.83
N ALA A 203 -1.04 -4.27 -0.08
CA ALA A 203 0.16 -3.64 -0.62
C ALA A 203 1.33 -4.63 -0.63
N LEU A 204 2.17 -4.54 -1.67
CA LEU A 204 3.30 -5.43 -1.94
C LEU A 204 4.63 -4.67 -1.90
N PRO A 205 5.77 -5.37 -1.71
CA PRO A 205 7.10 -4.79 -1.88
C PRO A 205 7.29 -4.13 -3.25
N LEU A 206 7.99 -3.00 -3.31
CA LEU A 206 8.20 -2.23 -4.54
C LEU A 206 9.00 -3.00 -5.60
N SER A 207 9.85 -3.92 -5.19
CA SER A 207 10.60 -4.78 -6.10
C SER A 207 9.75 -5.88 -6.76
N LEU A 208 8.58 -6.21 -6.19
CA LEU A 208 7.78 -7.37 -6.60
C LEU A 208 6.37 -7.04 -7.08
N TYR A 209 5.84 -5.84 -6.79
CA TYR A 209 4.46 -5.53 -7.12
C TYR A 209 4.17 -5.55 -8.63
N GLN A 210 5.07 -5.06 -9.49
CA GLN A 210 4.82 -5.08 -10.95
C GLN A 210 4.87 -6.49 -11.54
N PRO A 211 5.90 -7.33 -11.25
CA PRO A 211 5.89 -8.73 -11.66
C PRO A 211 4.63 -9.46 -11.19
N ILE A 212 4.27 -9.34 -9.90
CA ILE A 212 3.09 -10.01 -9.34
C ILE A 212 1.81 -9.53 -10.03
N ILE A 213 1.56 -8.22 -10.10
CA ILE A 213 0.35 -7.66 -10.74
C ILE A 213 0.26 -8.11 -12.21
N ASN A 214 1.37 -8.11 -12.94
CA ASN A 214 1.36 -8.55 -14.34
C ASN A 214 1.13 -10.05 -14.51
N THR A 215 1.51 -10.87 -13.53
CA THR A 215 1.24 -12.31 -13.51
C THR A 215 -0.21 -12.62 -13.14
N ILE A 216 -0.77 -11.91 -12.16
CA ILE A 216 -2.09 -12.25 -11.61
C ILE A 216 -3.24 -11.45 -12.23
N LYS A 217 -3.00 -10.43 -13.06
CA LYS A 217 -4.08 -9.71 -13.74
C LYS A 217 -4.85 -10.62 -14.70
N ASP A 218 -5.99 -10.13 -15.18
CA ASP A 218 -6.78 -10.76 -16.23
C ASP A 218 -7.37 -12.13 -15.82
N ASN A 219 -8.27 -12.09 -14.83
CA ASN A 219 -9.10 -13.21 -14.35
C ASN A 219 -8.35 -14.32 -13.58
N SER A 220 -7.39 -14.01 -12.71
CA SER A 220 -6.88 -14.99 -11.74
C SER A 220 -7.75 -15.03 -10.47
N LEU A 221 -7.67 -16.14 -9.72
CA LEU A 221 -8.28 -16.22 -8.39
C LEU A 221 -7.30 -15.78 -7.30
N LEU A 222 -7.82 -15.05 -6.31
CA LEU A 222 -7.11 -14.71 -5.07
C LEU A 222 -7.96 -15.12 -3.87
N VAL A 223 -7.38 -15.91 -2.97
CA VAL A 223 -8.01 -16.36 -1.72
C VAL A 223 -7.37 -15.62 -0.55
N ALA A 224 -8.13 -14.73 0.09
CA ALA A 224 -7.74 -14.05 1.32
C ALA A 224 -8.26 -14.83 2.53
N TYR A 225 -7.38 -15.62 3.14
CA TYR A 225 -7.70 -16.56 4.19
C TYR A 225 -7.46 -15.99 5.60
N TYR A 226 -8.33 -16.35 6.54
CA TYR A 226 -8.12 -16.28 7.99
C TYR A 226 -9.05 -17.31 8.67
N PRO A 227 -8.68 -17.92 9.80
CA PRO A 227 -9.56 -18.82 10.55
C PRO A 227 -10.75 -18.07 11.14
N SER A 228 -11.87 -18.04 10.41
CA SER A 228 -13.10 -17.35 10.79
C SER A 228 -14.29 -18.29 10.63
N ASP A 229 -14.93 -18.63 11.75
CA ASP A 229 -16.12 -19.49 11.74
C ASP A 229 -17.25 -18.90 10.90
N ALA A 230 -17.45 -17.57 11.00
CA ALA A 230 -18.44 -16.86 10.21
C ALA A 230 -18.18 -17.05 8.70
N TRP A 231 -16.93 -16.93 8.26
CA TRP A 231 -16.56 -17.15 6.86
C TRP A 231 -16.70 -18.62 6.46
N PHE A 232 -16.23 -19.54 7.30
CA PHE A 232 -16.30 -20.97 7.03
C PHE A 232 -17.72 -21.48 6.86
N VAL A 233 -18.67 -20.98 7.66
CA VAL A 233 -20.07 -21.41 7.62
C VAL A 233 -20.88 -20.73 6.52
N LYS A 234 -20.60 -19.46 6.22
CA LYS A 234 -21.48 -18.64 5.35
C LYS A 234 -20.96 -18.41 3.94
N SER A 235 -19.65 -18.61 3.70
CA SER A 235 -19.10 -18.42 2.36
C SER A 235 -19.66 -19.46 1.41
N LYS A 236 -20.20 -19.01 0.27
CA LYS A 236 -20.62 -19.94 -0.80
C LYS A 236 -19.43 -20.73 -1.35
N PHE A 237 -18.23 -20.14 -1.34
CA PHE A 237 -17.01 -20.78 -1.81
C PHE A 237 -16.45 -21.83 -0.86
N LEU A 238 -17.06 -22.03 0.31
CA LEU A 238 -16.71 -23.09 1.24
C LEU A 238 -17.83 -24.13 1.42
N ASN A 239 -19.01 -23.89 0.84
CA ASN A 239 -20.24 -24.65 1.12
C ASN A 239 -21.05 -25.05 -0.14
N CYS A 240 -20.42 -25.11 -1.32
CA CYS A 240 -21.12 -25.38 -2.59
C CYS A 240 -21.90 -26.70 -2.66
N GLY A 241 -21.51 -27.74 -1.90
CA GLY A 241 -22.23 -29.02 -1.85
C GLY A 241 -23.42 -29.09 -0.89
N ASN A 242 -23.68 -28.04 -0.09
CA ASN A 242 -24.75 -28.01 0.90
C ASN A 242 -25.93 -27.18 0.37
N VAL A 243 -26.70 -27.75 -0.55
CA VAL A 243 -27.87 -27.09 -1.18
C VAL A 243 -29.18 -27.32 -0.38
N GLN A 244 -29.14 -27.92 0.81
CA GLN A 244 -30.32 -28.03 1.67
C GLN A 244 -30.15 -27.31 3.01
N GLU A 245 -31.07 -26.37 3.23
CA GLU A 245 -31.44 -25.71 4.50
C GLU A 245 -30.44 -24.73 5.12
N ALA A 246 -30.39 -23.51 4.55
CA ALA A 246 -30.10 -22.30 5.33
C ALA A 246 -31.41 -21.61 5.76
N SER A 247 -32.36 -22.37 6.26
CA SER A 247 -33.49 -21.86 7.02
C SER A 247 -33.62 -22.74 8.25
N HIS A 248 -32.97 -22.37 9.35
CA HIS A 248 -33.52 -22.38 10.72
C HIS A 248 -32.47 -21.90 11.73
N SER A 249 -32.91 -20.95 12.55
CA SER A 249 -32.31 -20.45 13.80
C SER A 249 -30.80 -20.17 13.81
N MET A 250 -30.43 -18.97 13.37
CA MET A 250 -29.11 -18.39 13.68
C MET A 250 -29.14 -17.76 15.07
N THR A 251 -28.57 -18.44 16.06
CA THR A 251 -27.92 -17.72 17.15
C THR A 251 -26.79 -16.91 16.52
N VAL A 252 -26.98 -15.60 16.47
CA VAL A 252 -25.95 -14.64 16.04
C VAL A 252 -24.79 -14.76 17.01
N LEU A 253 -23.82 -15.62 16.71
CA LEU A 253 -22.48 -15.47 17.26
C LEU A 253 -21.98 -14.13 16.72
N LYS A 254 -21.87 -13.16 17.64
CA LYS A 254 -21.39 -11.82 17.34
C LYS A 254 -20.14 -11.95 16.47
N GLU A 255 -20.20 -11.34 15.28
CA GLU A 255 -18.99 -10.87 14.57
C GLU A 255 -18.07 -10.32 15.65
N PRO A 256 -16.78 -10.74 15.74
CA PRO A 256 -15.91 -10.26 16.81
C PRO A 256 -16.07 -8.75 16.83
N GLU A 257 -16.73 -8.26 17.90
CA GLU A 257 -16.92 -6.83 18.07
C GLU A 257 -15.53 -6.26 17.90
N LYS A 258 -15.41 -5.21 17.07
CA LYS A 258 -14.17 -4.44 16.95
C LYS A 258 -13.61 -4.40 18.35
N ALA A 259 -12.51 -5.11 18.60
CA ALA A 259 -11.94 -5.12 19.93
C ALA A 259 -11.88 -3.65 20.32
N LYS A 260 -12.30 -3.29 21.53
CA LYS A 260 -12.03 -1.96 22.09
C LYS A 260 -10.51 -1.86 22.28
N GLY A 261 -9.78 -1.91 21.17
CA GLY A 261 -8.35 -1.84 21.04
C GLY A 261 -8.10 -0.45 20.54
N ASN A 262 -7.56 0.36 21.45
CA ASN A 262 -6.95 1.66 21.26
C ASN A 262 -7.40 2.33 19.95
N SER A 263 -8.30 3.31 20.03
CA SER A 263 -8.07 4.45 19.14
C SER A 263 -6.62 4.82 19.44
N GLU A 264 -5.67 4.54 18.53
CA GLU A 264 -4.30 5.01 18.66
C GLU A 264 -4.45 6.48 19.00
N GLN A 265 -4.22 6.82 20.27
CA GLN A 265 -4.44 8.17 20.75
C GLN A 265 -3.37 8.95 20.01
N ARG A 266 -3.82 9.70 19.00
CA ARG A 266 -2.87 10.36 18.10
C ARG A 266 -2.21 11.45 18.91
N GLU A 267 -0.91 11.32 19.04
CA GLU A 267 -0.07 12.41 19.47
C GLU A 267 -0.32 13.60 18.55
N ASP A 268 -0.33 14.78 19.15
CA ASP A 268 -0.40 16.01 18.40
C ASP A 268 0.91 16.23 17.63
N VAL A 269 0.78 16.73 16.41
CA VAL A 269 1.93 17.09 15.56
C VAL A 269 1.86 18.57 15.20
N LEU A 270 3.01 19.16 14.90
CA LEU A 270 3.15 20.60 14.72
C LEU A 270 3.03 21.03 13.26
N PHE A 271 2.23 22.06 13.03
CA PHE A 271 2.09 22.73 11.74
C PHE A 271 2.55 24.18 11.81
N ALA A 272 3.19 24.62 10.75
CA ALA A 272 3.68 25.98 10.57
C ALA A 272 2.61 26.84 9.89
N ASN A 273 2.19 27.94 10.52
CA ASN A 273 1.17 28.83 9.99
C ASN A 273 1.80 29.86 9.04
N ILE A 274 1.97 29.49 7.76
CA ILE A 274 2.69 30.29 6.76
C ILE A 274 1.76 31.14 5.87
N SER A 275 0.45 30.83 5.77
CA SER A 275 -0.46 31.67 4.97
C SER A 275 -1.95 31.54 5.33
N LYS A 276 -2.67 32.67 5.24
CA LYS A 276 -4.15 32.74 5.25
C LYS A 276 -4.80 32.18 3.98
N THR A 277 -4.03 31.86 2.93
CA THR A 277 -4.55 31.37 1.63
C THR A 277 -4.71 29.85 1.56
N MET A 278 -4.20 29.10 2.55
CA MET A 278 -4.37 27.65 2.61
C MET A 278 -5.78 27.32 3.11
N LYS A 279 -6.59 26.71 2.24
CA LYS A 279 -8.02 26.47 2.47
C LYS A 279 -8.26 25.36 3.51
N HIS A 280 -7.31 24.44 3.68
CA HIS A 280 -7.40 23.34 4.63
C HIS A 280 -6.17 23.29 5.55
N ALA A 281 -6.37 22.90 6.82
CA ALA A 281 -5.28 22.82 7.80
C ALA A 281 -4.17 21.85 7.37
N ASP A 282 -4.53 20.81 6.60
CA ASP A 282 -3.63 19.76 6.06
C ASP A 282 -2.68 20.27 4.97
N ASP A 283 -2.88 21.50 4.46
CA ASP A 283 -2.01 22.11 3.45
C ASP A 283 -0.84 22.85 4.09
N ASN A 284 -0.92 23.18 5.39
CA ASN A 284 0.15 23.86 6.11
C ASN A 284 1.38 22.96 6.20
N PRO A 285 2.60 23.53 6.16
CA PRO A 285 3.81 22.75 6.36
C PRO A 285 3.81 22.07 7.72
N ILE A 286 4.08 20.78 7.74
CA ILE A 286 4.29 20.02 8.97
C ILE A 286 5.76 20.07 9.36
N VAL A 287 6.01 20.12 10.67
CA VAL A 287 7.36 20.06 11.23
C VAL A 287 7.77 18.60 11.32
N VAL A 288 8.86 18.25 10.64
CA VAL A 288 9.34 16.87 10.54
C VAL A 288 10.84 16.78 10.80
N MET A 289 11.31 15.56 11.01
CA MET A 289 12.72 15.20 11.08
C MET A 289 12.93 13.87 10.32
N SER A 290 14.09 13.65 9.71
CA SER A 290 14.36 12.33 9.10
C SER A 290 14.36 11.24 10.18
N ALA A 291 13.95 10.02 9.84
CA ALA A 291 13.90 8.91 10.80
C ALA A 291 15.26 8.65 11.47
N ASP A 292 16.36 8.75 10.71
CA ASP A 292 17.72 8.58 11.24
C ASP A 292 18.10 9.67 12.26
N ASN A 293 17.78 10.94 11.97
CA ASN A 293 18.02 12.03 12.91
C ASN A 293 17.13 11.92 14.13
N TYR A 294 15.87 11.50 13.94
CA TYR A 294 14.94 11.27 15.03
C TYR A 294 15.48 10.22 16.01
N GLU A 295 15.89 9.05 15.50
CA GLU A 295 16.44 7.97 16.33
C GLU A 295 17.74 8.38 17.02
N ARG A 296 18.60 9.15 16.34
CA ARG A 296 19.84 9.69 16.90
C ARG A 296 19.59 10.70 18.02
N ILE A 297 18.63 11.61 17.85
CA ILE A 297 18.39 12.74 18.77
C ILE A 297 17.56 12.31 19.98
N PHE A 298 16.51 11.52 19.76
CA PHE A 298 15.57 11.12 20.81
C PHE A 298 15.89 9.75 21.42
N HIS A 299 16.90 9.04 20.90
CA HIS A 299 17.34 7.73 21.37
C HIS A 299 16.19 6.71 21.49
N THR A 300 15.24 6.79 20.55
CA THR A 300 14.05 5.94 20.50
C THR A 300 13.69 5.64 19.05
N GLN A 301 13.00 4.52 18.82
CA GLN A 301 12.63 4.08 17.48
C GLN A 301 11.65 5.07 16.83
N ALA A 302 11.79 5.26 15.51
CA ALA A 302 10.91 6.16 14.77
C ALA A 302 9.42 5.71 14.87
N PRO A 303 8.50 6.60 15.32
CA PRO A 303 7.10 6.25 15.55
C PRO A 303 6.34 6.18 14.22
N LEU A 304 6.07 4.95 13.76
CA LEU A 304 5.37 4.72 12.48
C LEU A 304 4.02 5.44 12.36
N GLY A 305 3.31 5.65 13.48
CA GLY A 305 2.04 6.39 13.51
C GLY A 305 2.17 7.88 13.10
N ARG A 306 3.37 8.44 13.16
CA ARG A 306 3.73 9.80 12.74
C ARG A 306 4.68 9.83 11.55
N MET A 307 4.96 8.69 10.92
CA MET A 307 5.78 8.65 9.71
C MET A 307 4.99 9.16 8.50
N LEU A 308 5.63 9.95 7.64
CA LEU A 308 5.02 10.34 6.37
C LEU A 308 4.78 9.11 5.51
N ARG A 309 3.60 9.00 4.88
CA ARG A 309 3.26 7.88 3.97
C ARG A 309 4.04 7.89 2.67
N ARG A 310 4.81 8.94 2.42
CA ARG A 310 5.63 9.13 1.22
C ARG A 310 7.00 9.63 1.62
N GLN A 311 8.01 8.94 1.13
CA GLN A 311 9.41 9.31 1.29
C GLN A 311 9.72 10.58 0.50
N ILE A 312 10.79 11.28 0.90
CA ILE A 312 11.35 12.41 0.16
C ILE A 312 12.79 12.03 -0.17
N ASN A 313 13.12 11.93 -1.46
CA ASN A 313 14.43 11.45 -1.93
C ASN A 313 14.82 10.11 -1.27
N ASP A 314 13.88 9.16 -1.27
CA ASP A 314 14.02 7.82 -0.66
C ASP A 314 14.31 7.82 0.85
N MET A 315 14.15 8.96 1.53
CA MET A 315 14.28 9.08 2.98
C MET A 315 12.93 9.13 3.70
N GLU A 316 12.91 8.55 4.89
CA GLU A 316 11.77 8.52 5.80
C GLU A 316 11.76 9.75 6.70
N TYR A 317 10.58 10.32 6.92
CA TYR A 317 10.41 11.50 7.77
C TYR A 317 9.31 11.26 8.81
N ILE A 318 9.55 11.73 10.02
CA ILE A 318 8.67 11.66 11.17
C ILE A 318 8.16 13.06 11.47
N ALA A 319 6.84 13.23 11.58
CA ALA A 319 6.26 14.45 12.11
C ALA A 319 6.54 14.56 13.59
N LEU A 320 7.14 15.67 14.03
CA LEU A 320 7.49 15.88 15.43
C LEU A 320 6.24 16.15 16.27
N SER A 321 6.19 15.53 17.44
CA SER A 321 5.16 15.84 18.43
C SER A 321 5.42 17.15 19.14
N ASN A 322 4.40 17.68 19.83
CA ASN A 322 4.58 18.88 20.64
C ASN A 322 5.65 18.72 21.72
N ALA A 323 5.68 17.57 22.40
CA ALA A 323 6.66 17.27 23.45
C ALA A 323 8.10 17.14 22.93
N GLU A 324 8.27 16.53 21.76
CA GLU A 324 9.58 16.37 21.11
C GLU A 324 10.14 17.72 20.67
N PHE A 325 9.31 18.55 20.04
CA PHE A 325 9.73 19.88 19.63
C PHE A 325 9.99 20.79 20.82
N HIS A 326 9.22 20.66 21.91
CA HIS A 326 9.50 21.38 23.16
C HIS A 326 10.87 21.03 23.71
N THR A 327 11.22 19.74 23.73
CA THR A 327 12.55 19.27 24.14
C THR A 327 13.64 19.92 23.31
N LEU A 328 13.47 19.99 21.99
CA LEU A 328 14.42 20.68 21.10
C LEU A 328 14.51 22.19 21.41
N ALA A 329 13.38 22.84 21.67
CA ALA A 329 13.31 24.28 21.95
C ALA A 329 13.95 24.67 23.28
N VAL A 330 13.82 23.86 24.34
CA VAL A 330 14.42 24.13 25.65
C VAL A 330 15.96 23.99 25.61
N HIS A 331 16.47 23.10 24.77
CA HIS A 331 17.91 22.81 24.68
C HIS A 331 18.64 23.61 23.59
N SER A 332 17.98 24.59 22.95
CA SER A 332 18.55 25.35 21.82
C SER A 332 19.56 26.45 22.22
N ASN A 333 20.27 26.31 23.35
CA ASN A 333 21.21 27.33 23.81
C ASN A 333 22.42 27.49 22.85
N SER A 334 22.83 28.74 22.69
CA SER A 334 23.32 29.35 21.45
C SER A 334 24.76 29.04 21.00
N GLN A 335 25.24 27.79 21.06
CA GLN A 335 26.49 27.42 20.37
C GLN A 335 26.48 26.08 19.61
N ASP A 336 25.57 25.14 19.90
CA ASP A 336 25.48 23.86 19.17
C ASP A 336 24.06 23.57 18.69
N ASN A 337 23.58 24.34 17.70
CA ASN A 337 22.23 24.20 17.16
C ASN A 337 22.09 23.06 16.13
N GLU A 338 22.96 22.05 16.20
CA GLU A 338 23.00 20.95 15.23
C GLU A 338 21.69 20.15 15.18
N ASN A 339 21.02 19.99 16.32
CA ASN A 339 19.75 19.28 16.39
C ASN A 339 18.60 20.06 15.73
N LEU A 340 18.59 21.40 15.82
CA LEU A 340 17.59 22.21 15.10
C LEU A 340 17.83 22.23 13.59
N ASN A 341 19.06 22.02 13.13
CA ASN A 341 19.36 21.88 11.69
C ASN A 341 18.75 20.60 11.09
N ALA A 342 18.37 19.61 11.93
CA ALA A 342 17.69 18.40 11.49
C ALA A 342 16.16 18.57 11.37
N VAL A 343 15.62 19.73 11.76
CA VAL A 343 14.18 20.03 11.65
C VAL A 343 13.88 20.59 10.26
N HIS A 344 12.87 20.00 9.61
CA HIS A 344 12.40 20.41 8.30
C HIS A 344 10.91 20.73 8.31
N PHE A 345 10.48 21.48 7.29
CA PHE A 345 9.08 21.82 7.05
C PHE A 345 8.65 21.15 5.76
N VAL A 346 7.59 20.34 5.78
CA VAL A 346 7.16 19.57 4.61
C VAL A 346 5.72 19.89 4.25
N VAL A 347 5.45 20.08 2.96
CA VAL A 347 4.11 20.30 2.41
C VAL A 347 3.75 19.19 1.41
N PRO A 348 2.48 18.75 1.38
CA PRO A 348 1.97 17.94 0.29
C PRO A 348 1.79 18.80 -0.96
N VAL A 349 2.30 18.36 -2.10
CA VAL A 349 2.12 19.01 -3.41
C VAL A 349 1.43 18.03 -4.35
N ILE A 350 0.40 18.49 -5.06
CA ILE A 350 -0.24 17.71 -6.10
C ILE A 350 0.50 17.96 -7.42
N ILE A 351 1.03 16.91 -8.03
CA ILE A 351 1.65 16.96 -9.35
C ILE A 351 0.86 16.11 -10.33
N LYS A 352 0.91 16.48 -11.62
CA LYS A 352 0.35 15.67 -12.70
C LYS A 352 1.48 14.82 -13.29
N ASP A 353 1.36 13.51 -13.16
CA ASP A 353 2.29 12.54 -13.73
C ASP A 353 1.51 11.56 -14.62
N ARG A 354 1.96 11.38 -15.87
CA ARG A 354 1.36 10.43 -16.85
C ARG A 354 -0.17 10.44 -16.95
N GLY A 355 -0.78 11.63 -16.81
CA GLY A 355 -2.23 11.81 -16.93
C GLY A 355 -3.03 11.60 -15.63
N TYR A 356 -2.40 11.25 -14.52
CA TYR A 356 -3.02 11.17 -13.19
C TYR A 356 -2.42 12.20 -12.21
N TYR A 357 -3.15 12.46 -11.12
CA TYR A 357 -2.69 13.33 -10.04
C TYR A 357 -2.07 12.50 -8.92
N GLU A 358 -0.84 12.82 -8.55
CA GLU A 358 -0.13 12.23 -7.43
C GLU A 358 0.14 13.29 -6.37
N THR A 359 0.09 12.88 -5.10
CA THR A 359 0.56 13.72 -3.99
C THR A 359 2.03 13.39 -3.76
N GLN A 360 2.93 14.36 -3.86
CA GLN A 360 4.32 14.27 -3.43
C GLN A 360 4.56 15.09 -2.15
N MET A 361 5.62 14.76 -1.42
CA MET A 361 6.05 15.54 -0.25
C MET A 361 7.25 16.39 -0.64
N LYS A 362 7.16 17.69 -0.35
CA LYS A 362 8.23 18.64 -0.68
C LYS A 362 8.71 19.33 0.59
N ILE A 363 10.03 19.32 0.80
CA ILE A 363 10.67 20.16 1.82
C ILE A 363 10.54 21.62 1.40
N LEU A 364 9.96 22.42 2.28
CA LEU A 364 9.93 23.86 2.19
C LEU A 364 11.21 24.41 2.83
N ASP A 365 12.04 25.06 2.01
CA ASP A 365 13.27 25.68 2.50
C ASP A 365 12.95 26.95 3.31
N MET A 366 12.96 26.79 4.62
CA MET A 366 12.78 27.86 5.61
C MET A 366 14.13 28.45 6.07
N GLY A 367 15.27 27.96 5.57
CA GLY A 367 16.58 28.26 6.13
C GLY A 367 16.81 27.63 7.49
N LYS A 368 17.96 27.94 8.11
CA LYS A 368 18.32 27.44 9.44
C LYS A 368 17.49 28.12 10.53
N ILE A 369 17.09 27.34 11.54
CA ILE A 369 16.44 27.86 12.74
C ILE A 369 17.50 28.55 13.60
N LYS A 370 17.28 29.84 13.86
CA LYS A 370 18.14 30.67 14.71
C LYS A 370 17.74 30.58 16.18
N ASP A 371 16.44 30.64 16.46
CA ASP A 371 15.89 30.72 17.81
C ASP A 371 14.43 30.20 17.82
N ILE A 372 13.98 29.69 18.96
CA ILE A 372 12.58 29.25 19.16
C ILE A 372 12.05 29.94 20.41
N ARG A 373 11.03 30.78 20.24
CA ARG A 373 10.37 31.47 21.34
C ARG A 373 9.05 30.81 21.70
N PHE A 374 8.77 30.68 22.99
CA PHE A 374 7.51 30.18 23.51
C PHE A 374 7.19 30.85 24.84
N ASN A 375 5.89 31.06 25.12
CA ASN A 375 5.44 31.55 26.41
C ASN A 375 5.24 30.37 27.35
N ALA A 376 6.13 30.20 28.32
CA ALA A 376 5.89 29.33 29.46
C ALA A 376 5.09 30.13 30.48
N ASP A 377 3.78 29.92 30.59
CA ASP A 377 3.04 30.44 31.74
C ASP A 377 3.40 29.58 32.96
N LEU A 378 4.39 30.04 33.72
CA LEU A 378 4.89 29.36 34.93
C LEU A 378 3.81 29.22 36.02
N SER A 379 2.64 29.86 35.85
CA SER A 379 1.54 29.84 36.83
C SER A 379 0.47 28.77 36.55
N GLN A 380 0.47 28.14 35.36
CA GLN A 380 -0.46 27.05 35.03
C GLN A 380 0.30 25.84 34.48
N ALA A 381 -0.01 24.65 34.99
CA ALA A 381 0.59 23.38 34.57
C ALA A 381 0.14 22.92 33.15
N GLU A 382 -0.21 23.85 32.26
CA GLU A 382 -0.60 23.53 30.89
C GLU A 382 0.62 23.40 29.98
N PRO A 383 0.64 22.38 29.09
CA PRO A 383 1.75 22.20 28.17
C PRO A 383 1.84 23.36 27.17
N VAL A 384 3.06 23.80 26.87
CA VAL A 384 3.33 24.79 25.82
C VAL A 384 2.88 24.23 24.47
N THR A 385 1.95 24.90 23.79
CA THR A 385 1.36 24.46 22.52
C THR A 385 1.60 25.43 21.35
N HIS A 386 2.25 26.55 21.62
CA HIS A 386 2.49 27.62 20.65
C HIS A 386 3.96 28.04 20.68
N TYR A 387 4.59 28.01 19.50
CA TYR A 387 6.00 28.38 19.31
C TYR A 387 6.10 29.42 18.20
N SER A 388 7.03 30.35 18.33
CA SER A 388 7.47 31.25 17.27
C SER A 388 8.89 30.85 16.87
N VAL A 389 9.03 30.24 15.71
CA VAL A 389 10.32 29.80 15.15
C VAL A 389 10.93 30.94 14.35
N ILE A 390 12.14 31.34 14.73
CA ILE A 390 12.89 32.42 14.09
C ILE A 390 13.98 31.79 13.23
N PHE A 391 14.02 32.17 11.96
CA PHE A 391 15.00 31.68 11.00
C PHE A 391 16.11 32.72 10.76
N GLU A 392 17.26 32.28 10.26
CA GLU A 392 18.36 33.19 9.91
C GLU A 392 18.02 34.13 8.75
N THR A 393 17.31 33.61 7.73
CA THR A 393 17.11 34.30 6.44
C THR A 393 15.65 34.45 6.02
N LYS A 394 14.71 33.87 6.77
CA LYS A 394 13.27 33.88 6.48
C LYS A 394 12.46 34.51 7.61
N PRO A 395 11.24 35.03 7.33
CA PRO A 395 10.34 35.53 8.37
C PRO A 395 10.03 34.47 9.42
N ALA A 396 9.84 34.90 10.67
CA ALA A 396 9.43 34.01 11.75
C ALA A 396 8.05 33.39 11.47
N VAL A 397 7.85 32.15 11.94
CA VAL A 397 6.60 31.42 11.75
C VAL A 397 6.10 30.87 13.07
N ASN A 398 4.78 30.95 13.26
CA ASN A 398 4.11 30.38 14.41
C ASN A 398 3.74 28.92 14.16
N LEU A 399 3.98 28.06 15.14
CA LEU A 399 3.56 26.67 15.12
C LEU A 399 2.26 26.46 15.89
N LYS A 400 1.46 25.50 15.44
CA LYS A 400 0.25 25.03 16.10
C LYS A 400 0.23 23.51 16.15
N ALA A 401 -0.03 22.95 17.32
CA ALA A 401 -0.20 21.51 17.49
C ALA A 401 -1.62 21.05 17.11
N THR A 402 -1.75 19.87 16.52
CA THR A 402 -3.03 19.21 16.29
C THR A 402 -2.91 17.70 16.30
N ASN A 403 -3.89 17.02 16.91
CA ASN A 403 -4.04 15.57 16.93
C ASN A 403 -5.07 15.06 15.91
N ARG A 404 -5.49 15.92 14.97
CA ARG A 404 -6.46 15.56 13.93
C ARG A 404 -5.89 14.50 12.98
N PHE A 405 -6.80 13.79 12.31
CA PHE A 405 -6.38 12.87 11.26
C PHE A 405 -5.73 13.61 10.11
N ILE A 406 -4.54 13.17 9.71
CA ILE A 406 -3.83 13.68 8.55
C ILE A 406 -3.67 12.51 7.57
N ARG A 407 -4.24 12.64 6.38
CA ARG A 407 -4.33 11.53 5.41
C ARG A 407 -2.97 10.95 5.02
N TRP A 408 -1.94 11.77 5.00
CA TRP A 408 -0.61 11.42 4.52
C TRP A 408 0.38 11.10 5.64
N LEU A 409 -0.12 10.94 6.87
CA LEU A 409 0.63 10.53 8.05
C LEU A 409 0.20 9.12 8.51
N GLY A 410 1.14 8.37 9.07
CA GLY A 410 0.90 7.13 9.79
C GLY A 410 0.88 5.88 8.91
N LEU A 411 1.72 4.92 9.29
CA LEU A 411 1.85 3.59 8.73
C LEU A 411 1.28 2.50 9.66
#